data_AF-A0A9Q0Y273-F1
#
_entry.id   AF-A0A9Q0Y273-F1
#
_cell.length_a   1.000
_cell.length_b   1.000
_cell.length_c   1.000
_cell.angle_alpha   90.00
_cell.angle_beta   90.00
_cell.angle_gamma   90.00
#
_symmetry.space_group_name_H-M   'P 1'
#
loop_
_entity.id
_entity.type
_entity.pdbx_description
1 polymer ?
#
loop_
_entity_poly.entity_id
_entity_poly.type
_entity_poly.pdbx_seq_one_letter_code
_entity_poly.pdbx_strand_id
1 'polypeptide(L)'
;MCSIPTFLLLAVGVPWVTPQTILQRPESVVQGARSTASLNCSVEGSSNPSLYWYRQTPGGWLEQLSYSIVTGSTNDAWPDHLKGTRPDDKNFNLEITNLRSNDTAVYYCAWSLTLGQVNASL
;
A
#
# COMPACT_ATOMS: atom_id res chain seq x y z
N MET A 1 -41.01 34.31 16.89
CA MET A 1 -39.97 33.56 17.64
C MET A 1 -39.94 32.16 17.05
N CYS A 2 -38.91 31.82 16.29
CA CYS A 2 -38.78 30.53 15.59
C CYS A 2 -37.92 29.61 16.48
N SER A 3 -38.54 28.68 17.18
CA SER A 3 -37.83 27.73 18.04
C SER A 3 -37.31 26.59 17.18
N ILE A 4 -36.01 26.61 16.86
CA ILE A 4 -35.33 25.51 16.20
C ILE A 4 -35.18 24.38 17.24
N PRO A 5 -35.71 23.17 17.00
CA PRO A 5 -35.50 22.07 17.93
C PRO A 5 -34.04 21.65 17.84
N THR A 6 -33.29 21.85 18.92
CA THR A 6 -31.92 21.35 19.06
C THR A 6 -31.97 19.82 19.12
N PHE A 7 -31.84 19.16 17.97
CA PHE A 7 -31.58 17.73 17.92
C PHE A 7 -30.17 17.51 18.46
N LEU A 8 -30.08 17.05 19.71
CA LEU A 8 -28.86 16.47 20.28
C LEU A 8 -28.56 15.18 19.50
N LEU A 9 -27.71 15.28 18.48
CA LEU A 9 -27.08 14.12 17.86
C LEU A 9 -26.13 13.51 18.90
N LEU A 10 -26.58 12.49 19.61
CA LEU A 10 -25.68 11.62 20.36
C LEU A 10 -24.79 10.91 19.34
N ALA A 11 -23.58 11.40 19.15
CA ALA A 11 -22.54 10.65 18.45
C ALA A 11 -22.20 9.44 19.33
N VAL A 12 -22.89 8.33 19.10
CA VAL A 12 -22.51 7.03 19.66
C VAL A 12 -21.26 6.60 18.89
N GLY A 13 -20.11 7.15 19.26
CA GLY A 13 -18.83 6.73 18.73
C GLY A 13 -18.69 5.25 19.09
N VAL A 14 -18.71 4.37 18.08
CA VAL A 14 -18.58 2.93 18.29
C VAL A 14 -17.10 2.68 18.61
N PRO A 15 -16.70 2.39 19.87
CA PRO A 15 -15.29 2.39 20.27
C PRO A 15 -14.51 1.17 19.75
N TRP A 16 -15.07 0.41 18.81
CA TRP A 16 -14.56 -0.87 18.33
C TRP A 16 -14.04 -0.83 16.89
N VAL A 17 -14.24 0.27 16.17
CA VAL A 17 -13.80 0.40 14.78
C VAL A 17 -12.62 1.35 14.71
N THR A 18 -11.40 0.81 14.71
CA THR A 18 -10.21 1.60 14.37
C THR A 18 -10.13 1.76 12.86
N PRO A 19 -10.03 2.99 12.32
CA PRO A 19 -9.83 3.19 10.89
C PRO A 19 -8.52 2.55 10.45
N GLN A 20 -8.51 2.00 9.25
CA GLN A 20 -7.30 1.49 8.62
C GLN A 20 -6.61 2.62 7.86
N THR A 21 -5.33 2.80 8.11
CA THR A 21 -4.54 3.87 7.50
C THR A 21 -3.35 3.29 6.75
N ILE A 22 -3.18 3.68 5.49
CA ILE A 22 -1.97 3.37 4.70
C ILE A 22 -1.09 4.62 4.68
N LEU A 23 0.16 4.46 5.08
CA LEU A 23 1.17 5.50 5.04
C LEU A 23 2.28 5.09 4.07
N GLN A 24 2.33 5.75 2.91
CA GLN A 24 3.34 5.51 1.88
C GLN A 24 4.39 6.63 1.87
N ARG A 25 5.67 6.27 1.81
CA ARG A 25 6.79 7.23 1.77
C ARG A 25 7.93 6.76 0.86
N PRO A 26 8.63 7.68 0.18
CA PRO A 26 8.25 9.08 -0.02
C PRO A 26 7.00 9.21 -0.93
N GLU A 27 6.37 10.37 -0.95
CA GLU A 27 5.22 10.64 -1.84
C GLU A 27 5.64 10.65 -3.32
N SER A 28 6.84 11.15 -3.59
CA SER A 28 7.47 11.11 -4.91
C SER A 28 8.98 10.96 -4.74
N VAL A 29 9.61 10.31 -5.72
CA VAL A 29 11.05 10.11 -5.77
C VAL A 29 11.50 10.23 -7.21
N VAL A 30 12.57 11.00 -7.43
CA VAL A 30 13.22 11.14 -8.74
C VAL A 30 14.67 10.76 -8.55
N GLN A 31 15.14 9.78 -9.32
CA GLN A 31 16.53 9.34 -9.29
C GLN A 31 17.05 9.07 -10.70
N GLY A 32 18.37 9.02 -10.81
CA GLY A 32 19.07 8.74 -12.07
C GLY A 32 18.99 7.27 -12.47
N ALA A 33 19.31 6.98 -13.74
CA ALA A 33 19.41 5.60 -14.19
C ALA A 33 20.47 4.83 -13.40
N ARG A 34 20.24 3.52 -13.21
CA ARG A 34 21.12 2.58 -12.47
C ARG A 34 21.23 2.84 -10.96
N SER A 35 20.47 3.77 -10.40
CA SER A 35 20.38 3.97 -8.95
C SER A 35 19.44 2.96 -8.29
N THR A 36 19.27 3.07 -6.97
CA THR A 36 18.32 2.28 -6.19
C THR A 36 17.25 3.19 -5.55
N ALA A 37 15.99 2.96 -5.89
CA ALA A 37 14.85 3.61 -5.26
C ALA A 37 14.23 2.71 -4.18
N SER A 38 13.77 3.31 -3.10
CA SER A 38 13.08 2.62 -2.01
C SER A 38 11.77 3.31 -1.69
N LEU A 39 10.70 2.53 -1.66
CA LEU A 39 9.37 2.94 -1.24
C LEU A 39 8.99 2.15 0.00
N ASN A 40 8.40 2.82 0.98
CA ASN A 40 8.00 2.24 2.25
C ASN A 40 6.50 2.37 2.39
N CYS A 41 5.86 1.31 2.89
CA CYS A 41 4.44 1.31 3.23
C CYS A 41 4.27 0.86 4.67
N SER A 42 3.41 1.55 5.42
CA SER A 42 2.97 1.15 6.76
C SER A 42 1.45 1.11 6.83
N VAL A 43 0.90 0.07 7.44
CA VAL A 43 -0.54 -0.10 7.65
C VAL A 43 -0.86 -0.13 9.15
N GLU A 44 -1.70 0.81 9.57
CA GLU A 44 -2.18 0.91 10.95
C GLU A 44 -3.66 0.51 11.06
N GLY A 45 -4.08 0.07 12.25
CA GLY A 45 -5.47 -0.33 12.51
C GLY A 45 -5.82 -1.76 12.09
N SER A 46 -4.83 -2.58 11.71
CA SER A 46 -4.98 -3.98 11.28
C SER A 46 -4.09 -4.92 12.08
N SER A 47 -4.61 -6.10 12.45
CA SER A 47 -3.79 -7.22 12.93
C SER A 47 -3.53 -8.17 11.76
N ASN A 48 -2.27 -8.28 11.35
CA ASN A 48 -1.76 -9.23 10.35
C ASN A 48 -2.39 -9.13 8.94
N PRO A 49 -2.36 -7.96 8.29
CA PRO A 49 -2.81 -7.83 6.91
C PRO A 49 -1.84 -8.48 5.92
N SER A 50 -2.39 -9.05 4.85
CA SER A 50 -1.63 -9.26 3.61
C SER A 50 -1.34 -7.90 2.99
N LEU A 51 -0.10 -7.66 2.56
CA LEU A 51 0.32 -6.41 1.92
C LEU A 51 0.80 -6.64 0.50
N TYR A 52 0.57 -5.64 -0.35
CA TYR A 52 0.78 -5.71 -1.78
C TYR A 52 1.44 -4.43 -2.28
N TRP A 53 2.30 -4.56 -3.27
CA TRP A 53 2.80 -3.47 -4.08
C TRP A 53 2.30 -3.61 -5.51
N TYR A 54 1.73 -2.53 -6.02
CA TYR A 54 1.29 -2.40 -7.40
C TYR A 54 2.02 -1.25 -8.08
N ARG A 55 2.08 -1.34 -9.41
CA ARG A 55 2.54 -0.27 -10.28
C ARG A 55 1.49 0.02 -11.34
N GLN A 56 1.35 1.30 -11.66
CA GLN A 56 0.54 1.77 -12.78
C GLN A 56 1.37 2.70 -13.66
N THR A 57 1.64 2.26 -14.89
CA THR A 57 2.23 3.11 -15.92
C THR A 57 1.19 4.09 -16.48
N PRO A 58 1.60 5.22 -17.07
CA PRO A 58 0.65 6.16 -17.68
C PRO A 58 -0.24 5.47 -18.73
N GLY A 59 -1.55 5.44 -18.47
CA GLY A 59 -2.53 4.76 -19.34
C GLY A 59 -2.57 3.23 -19.22
N GLY A 60 -1.79 2.63 -18.32
CA GLY A 60 -1.76 1.19 -18.06
C GLY A 60 -2.73 0.73 -16.96
N TRP A 61 -2.88 -0.59 -16.86
CA TRP A 61 -3.56 -1.26 -15.75
C TRP A 61 -2.67 -1.37 -14.51
N LEU A 62 -3.26 -1.76 -13.38
CA LEU A 62 -2.51 -2.08 -12.17
C LEU A 62 -1.79 -3.42 -12.32
N GLU A 63 -0.47 -3.39 -12.23
CA GLU A 63 0.40 -4.56 -12.26
C GLU A 63 0.87 -4.88 -10.84
N GLN A 64 0.65 -6.10 -10.36
CA GLN A 64 1.14 -6.54 -9.06
C GLN A 64 2.64 -6.82 -9.14
N LEU A 65 3.43 -6.14 -8.31
CA LEU A 65 4.89 -6.26 -8.27
C LEU A 65 5.37 -7.20 -7.16
N SER A 66 4.75 -7.15 -5.99
CA SER A 66 5.14 -7.99 -4.87
C SER A 66 4.00 -8.13 -3.89
N TYR A 67 3.93 -9.26 -3.18
CA TYR A 67 2.99 -9.44 -2.09
C TYR A 67 3.59 -10.23 -0.93
N SER A 68 3.02 -10.01 0.25
CA SER A 68 3.42 -10.66 1.49
C SER A 68 2.19 -10.94 2.33
N ILE A 69 1.90 -12.23 2.55
CA ILE A 69 0.79 -12.70 3.39
C ILE A 69 1.21 -12.68 4.87
N VAL A 70 2.46 -12.99 5.15
CA VAL A 70 3.03 -13.08 6.50
C VAL A 70 4.40 -12.42 6.55
N THR A 71 4.80 -11.99 7.74
CA THR A 71 6.12 -11.41 8.01
C THR A 71 7.26 -12.32 7.59
N GLY A 72 8.34 -11.71 7.09
CA GLY A 72 9.53 -12.44 6.64
C GLY A 72 9.36 -13.22 5.33
N SER A 73 8.17 -13.28 4.74
CA SER A 73 7.93 -13.96 3.46
C SER A 73 7.33 -13.00 2.43
N THR A 74 8.02 -12.88 1.29
CA THR A 74 7.61 -12.07 0.15
C THR A 74 7.61 -12.92 -1.11
N ASN A 75 6.65 -12.67 -1.98
CA ASN A 75 6.59 -13.22 -3.32
C ASN A 75 6.71 -12.06 -4.29
N ASP A 76 7.90 -11.88 -4.82
CA ASP A 76 8.18 -10.86 -5.82
C ASP A 76 7.74 -11.39 -7.19
N ALA A 77 6.88 -10.62 -7.86
CA ALA A 77 6.55 -10.82 -9.25
C ALA A 77 7.60 -10.12 -10.14
N TRP A 78 7.50 -10.34 -11.45
CA TRP A 78 8.34 -9.66 -12.43
C TRP A 78 8.24 -8.13 -12.29
N PRO A 79 9.33 -7.36 -12.43
CA PRO A 79 10.68 -7.75 -12.89
C PRO A 79 11.73 -8.03 -11.78
N ASP A 80 12.76 -8.84 -12.11
CA ASP A 80 13.79 -9.34 -11.19
C ASP A 80 14.61 -8.28 -10.43
N HIS A 81 14.62 -7.03 -10.90
CA HIS A 81 15.34 -5.93 -10.23
C HIS A 81 14.54 -5.27 -9.10
N LEU A 82 13.36 -5.81 -8.82
CA LEU A 82 12.38 -5.31 -7.87
C LEU A 82 12.22 -6.31 -6.72
N LYS A 83 12.28 -5.82 -5.48
CA LYS A 83 12.28 -6.68 -4.29
C LYS A 83 11.41 -6.11 -3.18
N GLY A 84 10.43 -6.88 -2.74
CA GLY A 84 9.65 -6.60 -1.53
C GLY A 84 10.39 -7.05 -0.28
N THR A 85 10.25 -6.33 0.83
CA THR A 85 10.76 -6.74 2.15
C THR A 85 9.73 -6.43 3.23
N ARG A 86 9.34 -7.46 4.00
CA ARG A 86 8.35 -7.39 5.07
C ARG A 86 9.00 -7.52 6.46
N PRO A 87 9.52 -6.42 7.05
CA PRO A 87 10.20 -6.47 8.33
C PRO A 87 9.28 -6.77 9.52
N ASP A 88 8.02 -6.35 9.46
CA ASP A 88 7.03 -6.57 10.52
C ASP A 88 5.58 -6.57 9.96
N ASP A 89 4.60 -6.82 10.83
CA ASP A 89 3.20 -7.00 10.44
C ASP A 89 2.55 -5.74 9.86
N LYS A 90 3.18 -4.57 10.00
CA LYS A 90 2.63 -3.29 9.53
C LYS A 90 3.37 -2.76 8.32
N ASN A 91 4.67 -3.04 8.20
CA ASN A 91 5.54 -2.40 7.23
C ASN A 91 5.86 -3.33 6.05
N PHE A 92 5.76 -2.82 4.82
CA PHE A 92 6.17 -3.52 3.59
C PHE A 92 6.92 -2.56 2.67
N ASN A 93 8.21 -2.81 2.49
CA ASN A 93 9.09 -1.95 1.69
C ASN A 93 9.29 -2.56 0.31
N LEU A 94 9.48 -1.70 -0.68
CA LEU A 94 9.78 -2.04 -2.06
C LEU A 94 11.10 -1.40 -2.45
N GLU A 95 12.06 -2.20 -2.88
CA GLU A 95 13.34 -1.74 -3.42
C GLU A 95 13.39 -2.00 -4.92
N ILE A 96 13.76 -0.97 -5.69
CA ILE A 96 13.92 -1.03 -7.13
C ILE A 96 15.39 -0.74 -7.42
N THR A 97 16.13 -1.79 -7.74
CA THR A 97 17.57 -1.71 -8.04
C THR A 97 17.79 -1.50 -9.53
N ASN A 98 18.94 -0.94 -9.90
CA ASN A 98 19.31 -0.70 -11.31
C ASN A 98 18.19 0.01 -12.11
N LEU A 99 17.71 1.13 -11.56
CA LEU A 99 16.53 1.86 -12.04
C LEU A 99 16.59 2.16 -13.54
N ARG A 100 15.48 1.92 -14.23
CA ARG A 100 15.31 2.07 -15.68
C ARG A 100 14.22 3.08 -16.01
N SER A 101 14.22 3.59 -17.25
CA SER A 101 13.19 4.55 -17.68
C SER A 101 11.78 3.96 -17.64
N ASN A 102 11.63 2.66 -17.89
CA ASN A 102 10.34 1.95 -17.82
C ASN A 102 9.85 1.67 -16.38
N ASP A 103 10.64 2.00 -15.35
CA ASP A 103 10.20 1.96 -13.95
C ASP A 103 9.45 3.24 -13.55
N THR A 104 9.35 4.24 -14.44
CA THR A 104 8.62 5.48 -14.16
C THR A 104 7.12 5.22 -14.19
N ALA A 105 6.49 5.29 -13.03
CA ALA A 105 5.09 4.93 -12.83
C ALA A 105 4.58 5.47 -11.48
N VAL A 106 3.28 5.33 -11.24
CA VAL A 106 2.71 5.49 -9.90
C VAL A 106 2.77 4.13 -9.20
N TYR A 107 3.22 4.12 -7.95
CA TYR A 107 3.32 2.92 -7.13
C TYR A 107 2.30 2.99 -6.01
N TYR A 108 1.57 1.90 -5.78
CA TYR A 108 0.52 1.82 -4.79
C TYR A 108 0.79 0.67 -3.82
N CYS A 109 0.80 0.98 -2.53
CA CYS A 109 0.65 -0.01 -1.49
C CYS A 109 -0.84 -0.30 -1.22
N ALA A 110 -1.17 -1.58 -1.04
CA ALA A 110 -2.49 -2.01 -0.64
C ALA A 110 -2.42 -3.08 0.46
N TRP A 111 -3.55 -3.30 1.14
CA TRP A 111 -3.68 -4.33 2.17
C TRP A 111 -5.00 -5.09 2.05
N SER A 112 -5.01 -6.30 2.61
CA SER A 112 -6.21 -7.15 2.72
C SER A 112 -6.19 -7.94 4.03
N LEU A 113 -7.36 -8.09 4.66
CA LEU A 113 -7.57 -8.99 5.80
C LEU A 113 -8.00 -10.40 5.37
N THR A 114 -8.47 -10.55 4.13
CA THR A 114 -8.87 -11.84 3.55
C THR A 114 -7.70 -12.47 2.80
N LEU A 115 -7.45 -13.76 3.04
CA LEU A 115 -6.48 -14.60 2.32
C LEU A 115 -6.96 -14.87 0.88
N GLY A 116 -6.91 -13.86 0.02
CA GLY A 116 -7.24 -13.97 -1.40
C GLY A 116 -6.45 -12.94 -2.18
N GLN A 117 -5.85 -13.35 -3.31
CA GLN A 117 -5.21 -12.41 -4.22
C GLN A 117 -6.20 -11.29 -4.54
N VAL A 118 -5.81 -10.04 -4.28
CA VAL A 118 -6.53 -8.88 -4.80
C VAL A 118 -6.24 -8.85 -6.30
N ASN A 119 -6.96 -9.68 -7.04
CA ASN A 119 -6.96 -9.61 -8.49
C ASN A 119 -7.62 -8.28 -8.85
N ALA A 120 -6.80 -7.30 -9.22
CA ALA A 120 -7.28 -6.08 -9.84
C ALA A 120 -7.73 -6.42 -11.27
N SER A 121 -8.82 -7.19 -11.39
CA SER A 121 -9.55 -7.38 -12.62
C SER A 121 -10.52 -6.20 -12.74
N LEU A 122 -10.22 -5.26 -13.63
CA LEU A 122 -11.25 -4.44 -14.27
C LEU A 122 -11.70 -5.15 -15.55
#